data_AF-A0AAD9PRS3-F1
#
_entry.id   AF-A0AAD9PRS3-F1
#
_cell.length_a   1.000
_cell.length_b   1.000
_cell.length_c   1.000
_cell.angle_alpha   90.00
_cell.angle_beta   90.00
_cell.angle_gamma   90.00
#
_symmetry.space_group_name_H-M   'P 1'
#
loop_
_entity.id
_entity.type
_entity.pdbx_description
1 polymer ?
#
loop_
_entity_poly.entity_id
_entity_poly.type
_entity_poly.pdbx_seq_one_letter_code
_entity_poly.pdbx_strand_id
1 'polypeptide(L)'
;MMLFFPNHVLSSLLESPYFFLDVLYVHELPSEVNVCKEIYDRFCDMDEEEEGYMLEVSRSTTRLFDHMAALLAHPLQRPKQRDTFYKLTPRRDEESIL
;
A
#
# COMPACT_ATOMS: atom_id res chain seq x y z
N MET A 1 -25.52 -0.83 7.05
CA MET A 1 -24.26 -1.31 6.43
C MET A 1 -24.46 -1.32 4.93
N MET A 2 -24.15 -0.21 4.24
CA MET A 2 -24.21 -0.16 2.78
C MET A 2 -23.01 -0.95 2.25
N LEU A 3 -23.31 -2.11 1.68
CA LEU A 3 -22.37 -2.86 0.85
C LEU A 3 -22.16 -2.02 -0.41
N PHE A 4 -20.99 -1.39 -0.52
CA PHE A 4 -20.58 -0.73 -1.74
C PHE A 4 -20.20 -1.84 -2.71
N PHE A 5 -21.14 -2.27 -3.53
CA PHE A 5 -20.80 -3.19 -4.61
C PHE A 5 -19.85 -2.43 -5.54
N PRO A 6 -18.62 -2.91 -5.78
CA PRO A 6 -17.79 -2.35 -6.81
C PRO A 6 -18.61 -2.29 -8.10
N ASN A 7 -18.56 -1.15 -8.78
CA ASN A 7 -19.13 -1.02 -10.11
C ASN A 7 -18.65 -2.23 -10.93
N HIS A 8 -19.54 -2.89 -11.69
CA HIS A 8 -19.22 -4.09 -12.47
C HIS A 8 -17.91 -3.95 -13.28
N VAL A 9 -17.61 -2.74 -13.75
CA VAL A 9 -16.34 -2.44 -14.44
C VAL A 9 -15.12 -2.64 -13.54
N LEU A 10 -15.16 -2.14 -12.30
CA LEU A 10 -14.06 -2.28 -11.34
C LEU A 10 -13.86 -3.75 -10.97
N SER A 11 -14.94 -4.49 -10.71
CA SER A 11 -14.86 -5.94 -10.47
C SER A 11 -14.16 -6.67 -11.62
N SER A 12 -14.56 -6.38 -12.87
CA SER A 12 -13.91 -6.97 -14.04
C SER A 12 -12.45 -6.57 -14.21
N LEU A 13 -12.06 -5.36 -13.78
CA LEU A 13 -10.65 -4.96 -13.78
C LEU A 13 -9.86 -5.71 -12.72
N LEU A 14 -10.38 -5.86 -11.50
CA LEU A 14 -9.72 -6.56 -10.39
C LEU A 14 -9.54 -8.06 -10.64
N GLU A 15 -10.39 -8.68 -11.47
CA GLU A 15 -10.20 -10.07 -11.92
C GLU A 15 -9.01 -10.24 -12.89
N SER A 16 -8.49 -9.16 -13.48
CA SER A 16 -7.39 -9.23 -14.44
C SER A 16 -6.03 -9.28 -13.73
N PRO A 17 -5.15 -10.26 -14.02
CA PRO A 17 -3.81 -10.33 -13.44
C PRO A 17 -2.85 -9.24 -13.97
N TYR A 18 -3.31 -8.41 -14.91
CA TYR A 18 -2.55 -7.31 -15.50
C TYR A 18 -3.07 -5.93 -15.10
N PHE A 19 -4.09 -5.89 -14.25
CA PHE A 19 -4.55 -4.67 -13.62
C PHE A 19 -3.98 -4.62 -12.20
N PHE A 20 -3.48 -3.45 -11.81
CA PHE A 20 -2.89 -3.24 -10.49
C PHE A 20 -3.48 -1.97 -9.89
N LEU A 21 -3.90 -2.04 -8.63
CA LEU A 21 -4.42 -0.93 -7.87
C LEU A 21 -3.50 -0.67 -6.68
N ASP A 22 -2.82 0.47 -6.68
CA ASP A 22 -2.08 0.98 -5.53
C ASP A 22 -2.75 2.24 -5.01
N VAL A 23 -2.72 2.43 -3.70
CA VAL A 23 -3.29 3.60 -3.05
C VAL A 23 -2.25 4.23 -2.13
N LEU A 24 -2.04 5.54 -2.32
CA LEU A 24 -1.35 6.40 -1.36
C LEU A 24 -2.35 7.41 -0.80
N TYR A 25 -2.89 7.10 0.37
CA TYR A 25 -3.87 7.95 1.05
C TYR A 25 -3.17 9.00 1.92
N VAL A 26 -3.14 10.23 1.43
CA VAL A 26 -2.63 11.39 2.20
C VAL A 26 -3.79 12.06 2.92
N HIS A 27 -3.70 12.17 4.25
CA HIS A 27 -4.80 12.68 5.05
C HIS A 27 -4.37 13.58 6.21
N GLU A 28 -5.33 14.32 6.75
CA GLU A 28 -5.11 15.05 8.01
C GLU A 28 -5.11 14.10 9.21
N LEU A 29 -4.62 14.56 10.37
CA LEU A 29 -4.73 13.76 11.59
C LEU A 29 -6.20 13.38 11.85
N PRO A 30 -6.47 12.15 12.31
CA PRO A 30 -7.83 11.75 12.70
C PRO A 30 -8.43 12.76 13.67
N SER A 31 -9.67 13.16 13.39
CA SER A 31 -10.42 14.15 14.19
C SER A 31 -11.91 13.85 14.12
N GLU A 32 -12.70 14.50 14.97
CA GLU A 32 -14.17 14.31 15.00
C GLU A 32 -14.89 14.72 13.70
N VAL A 33 -14.22 15.48 12.84
CA VAL A 33 -14.77 15.97 11.57
C VAL A 33 -14.29 15.17 10.35
N ASN A 34 -13.51 14.11 10.56
CA ASN A 34 -13.05 13.23 9.49
C ASN A 34 -13.19 11.75 9.86
N VAL A 35 -13.16 10.89 8.85
CA VAL A 35 -13.31 9.44 8.99
C VAL A 35 -12.15 8.71 8.31
N CYS A 36 -10.92 9.11 8.63
CA CYS A 36 -9.70 8.60 7.97
C CYS A 36 -9.60 7.07 7.99
N LYS A 37 -9.94 6.45 9.12
CA LYS A 37 -9.95 4.99 9.25
C LYS A 37 -10.97 4.35 8.31
N GLU A 38 -12.21 4.84 8.29
CA GLU A 38 -13.25 4.27 7.43
C GLU A 38 -12.87 4.38 5.95
N ILE A 39 -12.27 5.50 5.54
CA ILE A 39 -11.77 5.70 4.17
C ILE A 39 -10.64 4.71 3.86
N TYR A 40 -9.67 4.55 4.77
CA TYR A 40 -8.58 3.59 4.59
C TYR A 40 -9.09 2.14 4.52
N ASP A 41 -9.99 1.75 5.43
CA ASP A 41 -10.63 0.43 5.44
C ASP A 41 -11.36 0.17 4.10
N ARG A 42 -11.98 1.20 3.48
CA ARG A 42 -12.56 1.06 2.14
C ARG A 42 -11.56 0.75 1.04
N PHE A 43 -10.33 1.27 1.12
CA PHE A 43 -9.30 0.92 0.14
C PHE A 43 -8.84 -0.53 0.32
N CYS A 44 -8.71 -0.99 1.57
CA CYS A 44 -8.43 -2.40 1.85
C CYS A 44 -9.55 -3.33 1.37
N ASP A 45 -10.82 -2.95 1.55
CA ASP A 45 -11.97 -3.71 1.03
C ASP A 45 -11.96 -3.86 -0.51
N MET A 46 -11.25 -2.99 -1.24
CA MET A 46 -11.14 -3.07 -2.71
C MET A 46 -10.09 -4.09 -3.20
N ASP A 47 -9.20 -4.55 -2.31
CA ASP A 47 -8.10 -5.47 -2.62
C ASP A 47 -7.98 -6.55 -1.53
N GLU A 48 -8.97 -7.45 -1.49
CA GLU A 48 -9.05 -8.51 -0.48
C GLU A 48 -7.84 -9.46 -0.49
N GLU A 49 -7.15 -9.59 -1.63
CA GLU A 49 -6.00 -10.49 -1.81
C GLU A 49 -4.65 -9.85 -1.44
N GLU A 50 -4.64 -8.56 -1.06
CA GLU A 50 -3.45 -7.77 -0.71
C GLU A 50 -2.38 -7.78 -1.83
N GLU A 51 -2.79 -7.66 -3.09
CA GLU A 51 -1.89 -7.62 -4.26
C GLU A 51 -1.36 -6.20 -4.55
N GLY A 52 -2.17 -5.20 -4.23
CA GLY A 52 -1.86 -3.79 -4.25
C GLY A 52 -1.11 -3.33 -3.01
N TYR A 53 -0.51 -2.15 -3.10
CA TYR A 53 0.05 -1.46 -1.94
C TYR A 53 -0.95 -0.44 -1.42
N MET A 54 -1.42 -0.65 -0.18
CA MET A 54 -2.30 0.26 0.56
C MET A 54 -1.46 1.02 1.58
N LEU A 55 -1.09 2.25 1.23
CA LEU A 55 -0.20 3.12 2.01
C LEU A 55 -0.97 4.33 2.52
N GLU A 56 -0.74 4.70 3.79
CA GLU A 56 -1.28 5.93 4.38
C GLU A 56 -0.15 6.83 4.87
N VAL A 57 -0.38 8.14 4.79
CA VAL A 57 0.45 9.10 5.50
C VAL A 57 -0.35 10.32 5.92
N SER A 58 -0.11 10.76 7.15
CA SER A 58 -0.57 12.07 7.62
C SER A 58 0.44 13.18 7.29
N ARG A 59 0.88 13.97 8.28
CA ARG A 59 1.75 15.15 8.09
C ARG A 59 3.25 14.80 8.14
N SER A 60 3.66 13.71 7.47
CA SER A 60 5.07 13.30 7.42
C SER A 60 5.60 13.30 5.99
N THR A 61 6.36 14.34 5.64
CA THR A 61 6.97 14.46 4.30
C THR A 61 7.95 13.33 4.02
N THR A 62 8.72 12.89 5.02
CA THR A 62 9.65 11.75 4.86
C THR A 62 8.90 10.46 4.52
N ARG A 63 7.86 10.09 5.29
CA ARG A 63 7.07 8.89 5.00
C ARG A 63 6.37 9.00 3.64
N LEU A 64 5.92 10.20 3.26
CA LEU A 64 5.34 10.43 1.93
C LEU A 64 6.34 10.08 0.82
N PHE A 65 7.58 10.56 0.91
CA PHE A 65 8.62 10.23 -0.06
C PHE A 65 9.01 8.74 -0.02
N ASP A 66 9.10 8.14 1.16
CA ASP A 66 9.38 6.71 1.31
C ASP A 66 8.29 5.85 0.63
N HIS A 67 7.01 6.21 0.82
CA HIS A 67 5.88 5.54 0.16
C HIS A 67 5.91 5.72 -1.36
N MET A 68 6.20 6.92 -1.85
CA MET A 68 6.36 7.15 -3.29
C MET A 68 7.50 6.32 -3.88
N ALA A 69 8.62 6.17 -3.15
CA ALA A 69 9.73 5.32 -3.58
C ALA A 69 9.34 3.83 -3.62
N ALA A 70 8.56 3.35 -2.65
CA ALA A 70 8.05 1.97 -2.64
C ALA A 70 7.19 1.65 -3.88
N LEU A 71 6.41 2.61 -4.38
CA LEU A 71 5.55 2.47 -5.55
C LEU A 71 6.30 2.42 -6.89
N LEU A 72 7.62 2.67 -6.91
CA LEU A 72 8.43 2.53 -8.13
C LEU A 72 8.68 1.06 -8.52
N ALA A 73 8.45 0.12 -7.59
CA ALA A 73 8.67 -1.30 -7.84
C ALA A 73 7.65 -1.83 -8.87
N HIS A 74 8.13 -2.53 -9.91
CA HIS A 74 7.28 -3.08 -10.95
C HIS A 74 6.23 -4.05 -10.36
N PRO A 75 4.92 -3.90 -10.65
CA PRO A 75 3.87 -4.70 -9.99
C PRO A 75 4.04 -6.22 -10.14
N LEU A 76 4.47 -6.71 -11.31
CA LEU A 76 4.76 -8.15 -11.52
C LEU A 76 6.06 -8.66 -10.88
N GLN A 77 6.89 -7.79 -10.31
CA GLN A 77 8.20 -8.16 -9.75
C GLN A 77 8.32 -7.87 -8.25
N ARG A 78 7.45 -7.02 -7.70
CA ARG A 78 7.47 -6.67 -6.28
C ARG A 78 6.84 -7.77 -5.43
N PRO A 79 7.33 -8.01 -4.20
CA PRO A 79 6.65 -8.89 -3.25
C PRO A 79 5.37 -8.23 -2.70
N LYS A 80 4.57 -8.96 -1.92
CA LYS A 80 3.44 -8.37 -1.19
C LYS A 80 3.94 -7.27 -0.23
N GLN A 81 3.13 -6.25 0.02
CA GLN A 81 3.52 -5.11 0.87
C GLN A 81 4.09 -5.55 2.23
N ARG A 82 3.45 -6.53 2.87
CA ARG A 82 3.85 -7.08 4.18
C ARG A 82 5.21 -7.79 4.19
N ASP A 83 5.67 -8.24 3.02
CA ASP A 83 6.92 -8.98 2.84
C ASP A 83 8.07 -8.06 2.36
N THR A 84 7.83 -6.74 2.27
CA THR A 84 8.86 -5.77 1.89
C THR A 84 9.78 -5.40 3.05
N PHE A 85 11.08 -5.32 2.77
CA PHE A 85 12.06 -4.79 3.71
C PHE A 85 13.13 -3.98 2.97
N TYR A 86 13.26 -2.70 3.30
CA TYR A 86 14.11 -1.76 2.58
C TYR A 86 15.48 -1.52 3.24
N LYS A 87 15.69 -2.04 4.45
CA LYS A 87 17.00 -1.97 5.12
C LYS A 87 17.79 -3.21 4.75
N LEU A 88 18.84 -3.06 3.96
CA LEU A 88 19.73 -4.18 3.67
C LEU A 88 20.62 -4.42 4.90
N THR A 89 20.59 -5.63 5.44
CA THR A 89 21.57 -6.06 6.45
C THR A 89 22.81 -6.58 5.74
N PRO A 90 24.03 -6.24 6.22
CA PRO A 90 25.25 -6.85 5.72
C PRO A 90 25.17 -8.38 5.80
N ARG A 91 25.85 -9.06 4.86
CA ARG A 91 25.97 -10.52 4.96
C ARG A 91 26.87 -10.84 6.15
N ARG A 92 26.45 -11.81 6.99
CA ARG A 92 27.16 -12.19 8.24
C ARG A 92 28.62 -12.59 8.01
N ASP A 93 28.99 -12.96 6.79
CA ASP A 93 30.36 -13.32 6.41
C ASP A 93 31.32 -12.10 6.39
N GLU A 94 30.79 -10.86 6.37
CA GLU A 94 31.56 -9.62 6.35
C GLU A 94 31.89 -9.06 7.77
N GLU A 95 31.32 -9.62 8.84
CA GLU A 95 31.63 -9.22 10.23
C GLU A 95 33.00 -9.74 10.73
N SER A 96 33.70 -10.54 9.93
CA SER A 96 35.01 -11.13 10.28
C SER A 96 36.23 -10.33 9.80
N ILE A 97 36.02 -9.17 9.16
CA ILE A 97 37.11 -8.34 8.58
C ILE A 97 37.19 -6.94 9.23
N LEU A 98 36.52 -6.70 10.36
CA LEU A 98 36.68 -5.47 11.15
C LEU A 98 37.16 -5.75 12.57
#